data_AF-A0A1U7NV48-F1
#
_entry.id   AF-A0A1U7NV48-F1
#
_cell.length_a   1.000
_cell.length_b   1.000
_cell.length_c   1.000
_cell.angle_alpha   90.00
_cell.angle_beta   90.00
_cell.angle_gamma   90.00
#
_symmetry.space_group_name_H-M   'P 1'
#
loop_
_entity.id
_entity.type
_entity.pdbx_description
1 polymer ?
#
loop_
_entity_poly.entity_id
_entity_poly.type
_entity_poly.pdbx_seq_one_letter_code
_entity_poly.pdbx_strand_id
1 'polypeptide(L)'
;MNRRVVRLFSVGALLTGLLSACVPAPLRAQPNAQVQVQTALTPAPVQAVTGEGGLYRSPGPSALQLRTDRPAFVTAVLVPQSGGAQVFPVGAVAADTSVAVTLPGTRGFTQVFTVTSLQPLNLGAAAGARSLDEVARVVQQAAAPLPTGSYTVATTVYRVVSFGSVAVNASPSGSEVRVDGRRVGNTPLTLRDVPEGRVTVEVSRDGYDSVSQSVTVRPDATTQVSASLNRETGGLRVDSDVPARVLIEGQGAGGTPLRVRVRPGVINVNVVPLDPAARTETLLVRVNAHEDTSIVCRAAPEFTCSVR
;
A
#
# COMPACT_ATOMS: atom_id res chain seq x y z
N MET A 1 -21.43 -47.21 26.18
CA MET A 1 -21.40 -45.74 25.99
C MET A 1 -20.99 -45.41 24.56
N ASN A 2 -21.97 -45.10 23.70
CA ASN A 2 -21.76 -44.74 22.29
C ASN A 2 -21.24 -43.30 22.16
N ARG A 3 -20.01 -43.11 21.66
CA ARG A 3 -19.52 -41.78 21.24
C ARG A 3 -19.88 -41.56 19.78
N ARG A 4 -20.85 -40.67 19.54
CA ARG A 4 -21.21 -40.17 18.21
C ARG A 4 -20.06 -39.33 17.65
N VAL A 5 -19.54 -39.73 16.50
CA VAL A 5 -18.60 -38.93 15.70
C VAL A 5 -19.41 -37.87 14.97
N VAL A 6 -19.24 -36.60 15.37
CA VAL A 6 -19.80 -35.44 14.67
C VAL A 6 -18.88 -35.11 13.51
N ARG A 7 -19.38 -35.27 12.27
CA ARG A 7 -18.70 -34.80 11.07
C ARG A 7 -18.76 -33.27 11.04
N LEU A 8 -17.59 -32.62 11.14
CA LEU A 8 -17.43 -31.21 10.79
C LEU A 8 -17.66 -31.06 9.28
N PHE A 9 -18.80 -30.50 8.89
CA PHE A 9 -18.97 -29.95 7.55
C PHE A 9 -18.22 -28.62 7.48
N SER A 10 -17.22 -28.60 6.61
CA SER A 10 -16.44 -27.43 6.20
C SER A 10 -17.35 -26.34 5.63
N VAL A 11 -17.53 -25.26 6.38
CA VAL A 11 -18.17 -24.01 5.97
C VAL A 11 -17.19 -23.25 5.07
N GLY A 12 -17.14 -23.60 3.78
CA GLY A 12 -16.17 -23.05 2.82
C GLY A 12 -16.78 -22.36 1.60
N ALA A 13 -18.09 -22.07 1.59
CA ALA A 13 -18.79 -21.69 0.35
C ALA A 13 -19.69 -20.44 0.45
N LEU A 14 -19.39 -19.47 1.33
CA LEU A 14 -20.29 -18.32 1.57
C LEU A 14 -19.73 -16.93 1.24
N LEU A 15 -18.54 -16.81 0.62
CA LEU A 15 -17.94 -15.50 0.34
C LEU A 15 -17.97 -15.03 -1.13
N THR A 16 -18.58 -15.78 -2.05
CA THR A 16 -18.75 -15.34 -3.46
C THR A 16 -20.02 -14.53 -3.72
N GLY A 17 -20.94 -14.41 -2.76
CA GLY A 17 -22.27 -13.82 -2.97
C GLY A 17 -22.39 -12.29 -2.83
N LEU A 18 -21.39 -11.60 -2.29
CA LEU A 18 -21.52 -10.17 -1.92
C LEU A 18 -21.03 -9.17 -2.98
N LEU A 19 -20.45 -9.62 -4.09
CA LEU A 19 -20.06 -8.76 -5.22
C LEU A 19 -21.07 -8.76 -6.39
N SER A 20 -22.10 -9.61 -6.33
CA SER A 20 -23.11 -9.77 -7.39
C SER A 20 -24.09 -8.60 -7.51
N ALA A 21 -24.13 -7.67 -6.56
CA ALA A 21 -25.13 -6.60 -6.51
C ALA A 21 -24.90 -5.46 -7.52
N CYS A 22 -23.68 -5.28 -8.04
CA CYS A 22 -23.36 -4.16 -8.95
C CYS A 22 -23.33 -4.52 -10.45
N VAL A 23 -23.35 -5.81 -10.82
CA VAL A 23 -23.37 -6.21 -12.24
C VAL A 23 -24.82 -6.38 -12.70
N PRO A 24 -25.29 -5.75 -13.78
CA PRO A 24 -26.66 -5.94 -14.27
C PRO A 24 -26.98 -7.40 -14.63
N ALA A 25 -28.24 -7.82 -14.45
CA ALA A 25 -28.65 -9.22 -14.64
C ALA A 25 -28.26 -9.85 -16.00
N PRO A 26 -28.37 -9.16 -17.16
CA PRO A 26 -27.93 -9.69 -18.45
C PRO A 26 -26.42 -10.00 -18.54
N LEU A 27 -25.61 -9.40 -17.67
CA LEU A 27 -24.16 -9.59 -17.60
C LEU A 27 -23.73 -10.57 -16.49
N ARG A 28 -24.69 -11.29 -15.90
CA ARG A 28 -24.42 -12.34 -14.92
C ARG A 28 -24.49 -13.72 -15.59
N ALA A 29 -23.76 -14.67 -15.01
CA ALA A 29 -23.88 -16.07 -15.38
C ALA A 29 -25.33 -16.55 -15.24
N GLN A 30 -25.85 -17.23 -16.27
CA GLN A 30 -27.22 -17.72 -16.27
C GLN A 30 -27.27 -19.09 -15.57
N PRO A 31 -28.12 -19.28 -14.54
CA PRO A 31 -28.11 -20.52 -13.75
C PRO A 31 -28.52 -21.76 -14.56
N ASN A 32 -29.35 -21.57 -15.60
CA ASN A 32 -29.80 -22.63 -16.50
C ASN A 32 -29.06 -22.58 -17.86
N ALA A 33 -27.87 -21.96 -17.91
CA ALA A 33 -27.09 -21.94 -19.12
C ALA A 33 -26.75 -23.35 -19.55
N GLN A 34 -27.07 -23.67 -20.79
CA GLN A 34 -26.69 -24.92 -21.41
C GLN A 34 -25.18 -24.89 -21.70
N VAL A 35 -24.59 -23.75 -22.08
CA VAL A 35 -23.14 -23.61 -22.29
C VAL A 35 -22.42 -23.04 -21.06
N GLN A 36 -21.21 -23.51 -20.81
CA GLN A 36 -20.28 -22.97 -19.82
C GLN A 36 -19.03 -22.44 -20.48
N VAL A 37 -18.45 -21.40 -19.89
CA VAL A 37 -17.18 -20.82 -20.33
C VAL A 37 -16.27 -20.63 -19.12
N GLN A 38 -15.04 -21.08 -19.25
CA GLN A 38 -13.96 -20.84 -18.30
C GLN A 38 -13.06 -19.76 -18.87
N THR A 39 -12.65 -18.80 -18.05
CA THR A 39 -11.75 -17.72 -18.45
C THR A 39 -10.59 -17.58 -17.49
N ALA A 40 -9.40 -17.32 -18.02
CA ALA A 40 -8.19 -17.11 -17.24
C ALA A 40 -7.32 -16.02 -17.87
N LEU A 41 -6.79 -15.12 -17.04
CA LEU A 41 -5.88 -14.06 -17.47
C LEU A 41 -4.46 -14.60 -17.63
N THR A 42 -3.79 -14.23 -18.72
CA THR A 42 -2.43 -14.70 -19.04
C THR A 42 -1.51 -13.55 -19.50
N PRO A 43 -0.30 -13.38 -18.92
CA PRO A 43 0.13 -14.01 -17.67
C PRO A 43 -0.80 -13.62 -16.50
N ALA A 44 -0.79 -14.41 -15.42
CA ALA A 44 -1.54 -14.06 -14.22
C ALA A 44 -1.12 -12.66 -13.74
N PRO A 45 -2.04 -11.85 -13.19
CA PRO A 45 -1.71 -10.52 -12.68
C PRO A 45 -0.54 -10.59 -11.69
N VAL A 46 0.56 -9.92 -12.00
CA VAL A 46 1.75 -9.96 -11.16
C VAL A 46 1.51 -9.08 -9.93
N GLN A 47 1.87 -9.58 -8.74
CA GLN A 47 1.89 -8.76 -7.53
C GLN A 47 3.11 -7.83 -7.56
N ALA A 48 2.99 -6.62 -7.02
CA ALA A 48 4.11 -5.69 -6.94
C ALA A 48 5.24 -6.32 -6.09
N VAL A 49 6.31 -6.78 -6.74
CA VAL A 49 7.49 -7.32 -6.06
C VAL A 49 8.49 -6.19 -5.84
N THR A 50 8.90 -6.07 -4.59
CA THR A 50 9.88 -5.13 -4.09
C THR A 50 11.29 -5.44 -4.63
N GLY A 51 11.79 -4.64 -5.56
CA GLY A 51 13.20 -4.23 -5.58
C GLY A 51 14.25 -5.11 -6.29
N GLU A 52 13.89 -6.18 -7.00
CA GLU A 52 14.86 -6.90 -7.84
C GLU A 52 14.76 -6.42 -9.30
N GLY A 53 15.89 -5.94 -9.84
CA GLY A 53 15.94 -5.32 -11.15
C GLY A 53 15.64 -6.28 -12.30
N GLY A 54 14.88 -5.79 -13.29
CA GLY A 54 14.94 -6.30 -14.67
C GLY A 54 13.76 -7.11 -15.20
N LEU A 55 12.60 -7.15 -14.55
CA LEU A 55 11.52 -8.07 -14.97
C LEU A 55 10.09 -7.52 -14.89
N TYR A 56 9.80 -6.35 -15.48
CA TYR A 56 8.41 -5.97 -15.72
C TYR A 56 8.16 -5.49 -17.16
N ARG A 57 7.53 -6.39 -17.94
CA ARG A 57 6.69 -6.04 -19.10
C ARG A 57 5.33 -5.54 -18.59
N SER A 58 4.66 -4.82 -19.49
CA SER A 58 3.35 -4.17 -19.36
C SER A 58 2.45 -4.68 -18.21
N PRO A 59 1.89 -3.82 -17.34
CA PRO A 59 1.34 -4.18 -16.02
C PRO A 59 -0.04 -4.87 -16.04
N GLY A 60 -0.32 -5.71 -17.02
CA GLY A 60 -1.60 -6.37 -17.15
C GLY A 60 -1.48 -7.67 -17.94
N PRO A 61 -2.50 -8.53 -17.83
CA PRO A 61 -2.58 -9.72 -18.67
C PRO A 61 -2.56 -9.30 -20.15
N SER A 62 -1.72 -9.94 -20.95
CA SER A 62 -1.66 -9.71 -22.39
C SER A 62 -2.81 -10.40 -23.14
N ALA A 63 -3.40 -11.43 -22.53
CA ALA A 63 -4.49 -12.17 -23.12
C ALA A 63 -5.47 -12.75 -22.08
N LEU A 64 -6.72 -12.91 -22.49
CA LEU A 64 -7.73 -13.73 -21.83
C LEU A 64 -7.77 -15.08 -22.53
N GLN A 65 -7.37 -16.13 -21.85
CA GLN A 65 -7.64 -17.51 -22.26
C GLN A 65 -9.10 -17.81 -21.96
N LEU A 66 -9.80 -18.39 -22.93
CA LEU A 66 -11.16 -18.87 -22.75
C LEU A 66 -11.32 -20.27 -23.31
N ARG A 67 -12.16 -21.06 -22.66
CA ARG A 67 -12.51 -22.43 -23.05
C ARG A 67 -13.99 -22.66 -22.79
N THR A 68 -14.69 -23.23 -23.75
CA THR A 68 -16.10 -23.60 -23.62
C THR A 68 -16.26 -25.11 -23.44
N ASP A 69 -17.30 -25.56 -22.74
CA ASP A 69 -17.61 -27.00 -22.56
C ASP A 69 -18.23 -27.64 -23.83
N ARG A 70 -18.66 -26.82 -24.79
CA ARG A 70 -19.32 -27.23 -26.03
C ARG A 70 -19.07 -26.23 -27.16
N PRO A 71 -19.41 -26.56 -28.43
CA PRO A 71 -19.32 -25.61 -29.52
C PRO A 71 -20.23 -24.41 -29.27
N ALA A 72 -19.68 -23.20 -29.34
CA ALA A 72 -20.39 -21.98 -29.02
C ALA A 72 -19.81 -20.76 -29.74
N PHE A 73 -20.58 -19.68 -29.79
CA PHE A 73 -20.15 -18.37 -30.26
C PHE A 73 -19.72 -17.53 -29.07
N VAL A 74 -18.55 -16.90 -29.15
CA VAL A 74 -17.98 -16.12 -28.04
C VAL A 74 -17.72 -14.68 -28.49
N THR A 75 -18.07 -13.73 -27.63
CA THR A 75 -17.69 -12.33 -27.75
C THR A 75 -17.22 -11.82 -26.39
N ALA A 76 -16.04 -11.19 -26.36
CA ALA A 76 -15.54 -10.52 -25.17
C ALA A 76 -15.86 -9.03 -25.25
N VAL A 77 -16.59 -8.51 -24.26
CA VAL A 77 -16.87 -7.08 -24.13
C VAL A 77 -16.03 -6.51 -22.99
N LEU A 78 -15.10 -5.64 -23.34
CA LEU A 78 -14.19 -4.98 -22.41
C LEU A 78 -14.75 -3.62 -22.04
N VAL A 79 -14.92 -3.36 -20.74
CA VAL A 79 -15.44 -2.11 -20.20
C VAL A 79 -14.34 -1.48 -19.33
N PRO A 80 -13.56 -0.53 -19.87
CA PRO A 80 -12.56 0.19 -19.09
C PRO A 80 -13.23 1.20 -18.15
N GLN A 81 -12.54 1.59 -17.08
CA GLN A 81 -12.97 2.64 -16.14
C GLN A 81 -13.21 4.01 -16.80
N SER A 82 -12.54 4.27 -17.91
CA SER A 82 -12.59 5.50 -18.68
C SER A 82 -12.49 5.18 -20.15
N GLY A 83 -13.30 5.84 -20.98
CA GLY A 83 -13.48 5.49 -22.38
C GLY A 83 -14.78 4.70 -22.59
N GLY A 84 -15.03 4.30 -23.83
CA GLY A 84 -16.16 3.44 -24.18
C GLY A 84 -15.78 1.97 -24.17
N ALA A 85 -16.77 1.09 -24.02
CA ALA A 85 -16.58 -0.34 -24.11
C ALA A 85 -16.04 -0.77 -25.49
N GLN A 86 -15.25 -1.82 -25.51
CA GLN A 86 -14.63 -2.38 -26.70
C GLN A 86 -15.14 -3.81 -26.90
N VAL A 87 -15.55 -4.13 -28.12
CA VAL A 87 -16.16 -5.42 -28.44
C VAL A 87 -15.19 -6.24 -29.27
N PHE A 88 -14.82 -7.42 -28.77
CA PHE A 88 -13.90 -8.35 -29.41
C PHE A 88 -14.67 -9.62 -29.81
N PRO A 89 -15.13 -9.71 -31.07
CA PRO A 89 -15.77 -10.92 -31.56
C PRO A 89 -14.71 -12.03 -31.68
N VAL A 90 -14.88 -13.11 -30.91
CA VAL A 90 -14.01 -14.29 -30.98
C VAL A 90 -14.53 -15.25 -32.05
N GLY A 91 -15.85 -15.30 -32.22
CA GLY A 91 -16.50 -16.15 -33.22
C GLY A 91 -16.82 -17.54 -32.67
N ALA A 92 -16.88 -18.53 -33.56
CA ALA A 92 -17.17 -19.91 -33.19
C ALA A 92 -15.95 -20.56 -32.51
N VAL A 93 -16.15 -21.12 -31.33
CA VAL A 93 -15.16 -21.83 -30.53
C VAL A 93 -15.62 -23.28 -30.39
N ALA A 94 -14.73 -24.22 -30.71
CA ALA A 94 -14.99 -25.64 -30.54
C ALA A 94 -14.97 -26.03 -29.06
N ALA A 95 -15.70 -27.09 -28.71
CA ALA A 95 -15.69 -27.65 -27.35
C ALA A 95 -14.26 -27.93 -26.88
N ASP A 96 -13.99 -27.62 -25.62
CA ASP A 96 -12.73 -27.90 -24.94
C ASP A 96 -11.47 -27.29 -25.55
N THR A 97 -11.62 -26.38 -26.51
CA THR A 97 -10.50 -25.69 -27.17
C THR A 97 -10.20 -24.39 -26.44
N SER A 98 -8.94 -24.18 -26.07
CA SER A 98 -8.48 -22.91 -25.48
C SER A 98 -8.22 -21.90 -26.58
N VAL A 99 -8.86 -20.74 -26.50
CA VAL A 99 -8.68 -19.61 -27.42
C VAL A 99 -8.16 -18.42 -26.63
N ALA A 100 -7.18 -17.70 -27.18
CA ALA A 100 -6.61 -16.52 -26.56
C ALA A 100 -7.19 -15.25 -27.21
N VAL A 101 -7.76 -14.36 -26.40
CA VAL A 101 -8.17 -13.02 -26.81
C VAL A 101 -7.12 -12.04 -26.33
N THR A 102 -6.48 -11.31 -27.26
CA THR A 102 -5.50 -10.27 -26.88
C THR A 102 -6.21 -9.15 -26.17
N LEU A 103 -5.76 -8.82 -24.96
CA LEU A 103 -6.34 -7.74 -24.17
C LEU A 103 -5.57 -6.43 -24.47
N PRO A 104 -6.28 -5.30 -24.62
CA PRO A 104 -5.65 -4.00 -24.77
C PRO A 104 -4.97 -3.59 -23.46
N GLY A 105 -3.86 -2.86 -23.58
CA GLY A 105 -3.18 -2.20 -22.47
C GLY A 105 -3.93 -0.99 -21.93
N THR A 106 -5.24 -1.11 -21.68
CA THR A 106 -6.07 -0.04 -21.12
C THR A 106 -5.68 0.21 -19.67
N ARG A 107 -5.21 1.43 -19.38
CA ARG A 107 -4.81 1.82 -18.02
C ARG A 107 -5.98 1.75 -17.05
N GLY A 108 -5.67 1.30 -15.84
CA GLY A 108 -6.61 1.20 -14.74
C GLY A 108 -7.56 0.01 -14.87
N PHE A 109 -8.68 0.10 -14.17
CA PHE A 109 -9.59 -1.02 -13.96
C PHE A 109 -10.39 -1.32 -15.24
N THR A 110 -10.41 -2.58 -15.66
CA THR A 110 -11.16 -3.04 -16.84
C THR A 110 -11.93 -4.30 -16.47
N GLN A 111 -13.23 -4.30 -16.74
CA GLN A 111 -14.09 -5.48 -16.64
C GLN A 111 -14.21 -6.13 -18.02
N VAL A 112 -14.20 -7.45 -18.07
CA VAL A 112 -14.37 -8.24 -19.28
C VAL A 112 -15.58 -9.14 -19.10
N PHE A 113 -16.58 -8.97 -19.96
CA PHE A 113 -17.76 -9.82 -20.03
C PHE A 113 -17.60 -10.75 -21.22
N THR A 114 -17.28 -12.01 -20.95
CA THR A 114 -17.17 -13.05 -21.97
C THR A 114 -18.55 -13.65 -22.17
N VAL A 115 -19.26 -13.15 -23.17
CA VAL A 115 -20.61 -13.62 -23.52
C VAL A 115 -20.46 -14.80 -24.46
N THR A 116 -20.99 -15.95 -24.05
CA THR A 116 -20.91 -17.21 -24.78
C THR A 116 -22.31 -17.72 -25.06
N SER A 117 -22.63 -18.04 -26.32
CA SER A 117 -23.97 -18.42 -26.75
C SER A 117 -23.97 -19.61 -27.72
N LEU A 118 -25.04 -20.39 -27.72
CA LEU A 118 -25.25 -21.53 -28.64
C LEU A 118 -25.60 -21.09 -30.07
N GLN A 119 -26.07 -19.85 -30.23
CA GLN A 119 -26.38 -19.24 -31.53
C GLN A 119 -25.59 -17.92 -31.66
N PRO A 120 -25.30 -17.45 -32.88
CA PRO A 120 -24.58 -16.20 -33.08
C PRO A 120 -25.28 -15.02 -32.39
N LEU A 121 -24.53 -14.26 -31.59
CA LEU A 121 -25.02 -13.10 -30.86
C LEU A 121 -24.21 -11.86 -31.27
N ASN A 122 -24.86 -10.88 -31.88
CA ASN A 122 -24.19 -9.65 -32.30
C ASN A 122 -24.20 -8.61 -31.17
N LEU A 123 -23.03 -8.38 -30.57
CA LEU A 123 -22.84 -7.39 -29.51
C LEU A 123 -22.11 -6.13 -29.98
N GLY A 124 -21.97 -5.92 -31.30
CA GLY A 124 -21.25 -4.76 -31.85
C GLY A 124 -21.80 -3.42 -31.37
N ALA A 125 -23.10 -3.33 -31.09
CA ALA A 125 -23.74 -2.13 -30.54
C ALA A 125 -23.29 -1.76 -29.12
N ALA A 126 -22.61 -2.66 -28.41
CA ALA A 126 -22.01 -2.36 -27.11
C ALA A 126 -20.71 -1.54 -27.25
N ALA A 127 -20.12 -1.46 -28.45
CA ALA A 127 -18.94 -0.66 -28.67
C ALA A 127 -19.23 0.82 -28.38
N GLY A 128 -18.39 1.45 -27.56
CA GLY A 128 -18.57 2.84 -27.14
C GLY A 128 -19.47 3.04 -25.91
N ALA A 129 -20.14 1.98 -25.41
CA ALA A 129 -20.98 2.07 -24.21
C ALA A 129 -20.17 2.58 -23.01
N ARG A 130 -20.74 3.52 -22.25
CA ARG A 130 -20.07 4.22 -21.14
C ARG A 130 -20.46 3.68 -19.76
N SER A 131 -21.38 2.73 -19.70
CA SER A 131 -21.86 2.13 -18.46
C SER A 131 -22.16 0.64 -18.63
N LEU A 132 -22.15 -0.09 -17.52
CA LEU A 132 -22.56 -1.50 -17.50
C LEU A 132 -24.02 -1.68 -17.90
N ASP A 133 -24.89 -0.72 -17.58
CA ASP A 133 -26.31 -0.77 -17.95
C ASP A 133 -26.53 -0.65 -19.46
N GLU A 134 -25.71 0.16 -20.15
CA GLU A 134 -25.74 0.24 -21.62
C GLU A 134 -25.30 -1.08 -22.26
N VAL A 135 -24.19 -1.66 -21.77
CA VAL A 135 -23.72 -2.96 -22.25
C VAL A 135 -24.76 -4.05 -21.96
N ALA A 136 -25.34 -4.06 -20.77
CA ALA A 136 -26.38 -5.01 -20.37
C ALA A 136 -27.64 -4.90 -21.22
N ARG A 137 -28.06 -3.68 -21.58
CA ARG A 137 -29.18 -3.44 -22.49
C ARG A 137 -28.91 -4.04 -23.87
N VAL A 138 -27.69 -3.88 -24.40
CA VAL A 138 -27.31 -4.49 -25.68
C VAL A 138 -27.36 -6.01 -25.60
N VAL A 139 -26.79 -6.61 -24.55
CA VAL A 139 -26.82 -8.07 -24.35
C VAL A 139 -28.25 -8.58 -24.23
N GLN A 140 -29.11 -7.90 -23.46
CA GLN A 140 -30.50 -8.27 -23.29
C GLN A 140 -31.29 -8.22 -24.60
N GLN A 141 -31.13 -7.15 -25.38
CA GLN A 141 -31.81 -7.00 -26.67
C GLN A 141 -31.34 -8.06 -27.68
N ALA A 142 -30.03 -8.30 -27.74
CA ALA A 142 -29.47 -9.30 -28.64
C ALA A 142 -29.89 -10.73 -28.27
N ALA A 143 -30.03 -11.03 -26.98
CA ALA A 143 -30.39 -12.35 -26.48
C ALA A 143 -31.91 -12.61 -26.41
N ALA A 144 -32.75 -11.58 -26.53
CA ALA A 144 -34.21 -11.69 -26.48
C ALA A 144 -34.84 -12.75 -27.42
N PRO A 145 -34.37 -12.96 -28.67
CA PRO A 145 -34.93 -13.99 -29.55
C PRO A 145 -34.42 -15.40 -29.23
N LEU A 146 -33.43 -15.57 -28.35
CA LEU A 146 -32.82 -16.86 -28.09
C LEU A 146 -33.61 -17.68 -27.05
N PRO A 147 -33.59 -19.03 -27.12
CA PRO A 147 -34.17 -19.87 -26.09
C PRO A 147 -33.54 -19.62 -24.71
N THR A 148 -34.31 -19.86 -23.65
CA THR A 148 -33.81 -19.77 -22.27
C THR A 148 -32.63 -20.72 -22.07
N GLY A 149 -31.55 -20.23 -21.44
CA GLY A 149 -30.33 -21.00 -21.21
C GLY A 149 -29.40 -21.11 -22.42
N SER A 150 -29.70 -20.46 -23.54
CA SER A 150 -28.86 -20.50 -24.74
C SER A 150 -27.54 -19.73 -24.62
N TYR A 151 -27.36 -18.91 -23.58
CA TYR A 151 -26.14 -18.15 -23.36
C TYR A 151 -25.74 -18.10 -21.87
N THR A 152 -24.47 -17.78 -21.65
CA THR A 152 -23.88 -17.48 -20.34
C THR A 152 -22.91 -16.32 -20.44
N VAL A 153 -22.55 -15.75 -19.28
CA VAL A 153 -21.54 -14.70 -19.18
C VAL A 153 -20.55 -15.07 -18.09
N ALA A 154 -19.26 -15.05 -18.44
CA ALA A 154 -18.19 -15.06 -17.45
C ALA A 154 -17.62 -13.65 -17.31
N THR A 155 -17.54 -13.19 -16.06
CA THR A 155 -16.98 -11.89 -15.72
C THR A 155 -15.55 -12.07 -15.25
N THR A 156 -14.62 -11.39 -15.88
CA THR A 156 -13.22 -11.33 -15.48
C THR A 156 -12.83 -9.88 -15.31
N VAL A 157 -11.95 -9.59 -14.36
CA VAL A 157 -11.53 -8.22 -14.06
C VAL A 157 -10.01 -8.17 -14.04
N TYR A 158 -9.45 -7.16 -14.69
CA TYR A 158 -8.02 -6.88 -14.61
C TYR A 158 -7.77 -5.39 -14.43
N ARG A 159 -6.60 -5.05 -13.90
CA ARG A 159 -6.13 -3.67 -13.77
C ARG A 159 -4.76 -3.56 -14.40
N VAL A 160 -4.56 -2.59 -15.29
CA VAL A 160 -3.23 -2.24 -15.79
C VAL A 160 -2.71 -1.06 -14.97
N VAL A 161 -1.66 -1.28 -14.18
CA VAL A 161 -1.09 -0.28 -13.25
C VAL A 161 0.22 0.24 -13.76
N SER A 162 0.33 1.49 -14.18
CA SER A 162 1.64 1.99 -14.62
C SER A 162 2.61 2.04 -13.43
N PHE A 163 3.92 1.99 -13.69
CA PHE A 163 4.93 2.05 -12.64
C PHE A 163 5.89 3.22 -12.85
N GLY A 164 6.45 3.71 -11.76
CA GLY A 164 7.55 4.68 -11.74
C GLY A 164 8.70 4.19 -10.86
N SER A 165 9.64 5.08 -10.60
CA SER A 165 10.74 4.85 -9.66
C SER A 165 10.70 5.89 -8.53
N VAL A 166 11.20 5.53 -7.35
CA VAL A 166 11.36 6.44 -6.21
C VAL A 166 12.81 6.38 -5.75
N ALA A 167 13.52 7.49 -5.86
CA ALA A 167 14.89 7.63 -5.36
C ALA A 167 14.85 8.38 -4.03
N VAL A 168 15.35 7.74 -2.98
CA VAL A 168 15.31 8.23 -1.59
C VAL A 168 16.74 8.48 -1.10
N ASN A 169 17.00 9.72 -0.72
CA ASN A 169 18.24 10.14 -0.08
C ASN A 169 17.94 10.68 1.32
N ALA A 170 18.88 10.52 2.26
CA ALA A 170 18.76 11.13 3.57
C ALA A 170 20.08 11.64 4.11
N SER A 171 19.99 12.64 4.99
CA SER A 171 21.08 13.11 5.83
C SER A 171 20.70 12.91 7.30
N PRO A 172 21.39 12.03 8.05
CA PRO A 172 22.53 11.20 7.63
C PRO A 172 22.16 10.04 6.68
N SER A 173 23.14 9.56 5.91
CA SER A 173 23.02 8.40 5.01
C SER A 173 23.00 7.07 5.77
N GLY A 174 22.39 6.04 5.22
CA GLY A 174 22.18 4.74 5.89
C GLY A 174 20.91 4.68 6.75
N SER A 175 20.05 5.70 6.64
CA SER A 175 18.77 5.76 7.35
C SER A 175 17.78 4.75 6.76
N GLU A 176 17.00 4.08 7.61
CA GLU A 176 16.02 3.10 7.17
C GLU A 176 14.91 3.77 6.36
N VAL A 177 14.46 3.11 5.30
CA VAL A 177 13.36 3.55 4.42
C VAL A 177 12.23 2.54 4.49
N ARG A 178 11.02 3.05 4.72
CA ARG A 178 9.76 2.31 4.63
C ARG A 178 8.86 2.98 3.61
N VAL A 179 8.16 2.19 2.81
CA VAL A 179 7.13 2.67 1.86
C VAL A 179 5.82 1.99 2.19
N ASP A 180 4.77 2.79 2.43
CA ASP A 180 3.45 2.33 2.88
C ASP A 180 3.53 1.36 4.08
N GLY A 181 4.42 1.66 5.02
CA GLY A 181 4.62 0.86 6.23
C GLY A 181 5.42 -0.43 6.02
N ARG A 182 5.98 -0.70 4.84
CA ARG A 182 6.87 -1.84 4.60
C ARG A 182 8.32 -1.38 4.49
N ARG A 183 9.23 -2.02 5.23
CA ARG A 183 10.68 -1.79 5.11
C ARG A 183 11.18 -2.20 3.73
N VAL A 184 11.91 -1.31 3.06
CA VAL A 184 12.41 -1.52 1.69
C VAL A 184 13.93 -1.38 1.57
N GLY A 185 14.63 -0.87 2.58
CA GLY A 185 16.09 -0.76 2.58
C GLY A 185 16.59 0.43 3.40
N ASN A 186 17.77 0.93 3.06
CA ASN A 186 18.41 2.07 3.71
C ASN A 186 18.90 3.07 2.66
N THR A 187 18.91 4.36 2.98
CA THR A 187 19.39 5.41 2.05
C THR A 187 20.90 5.35 1.82
N PRO A 188 21.41 5.76 0.63
CA PRO A 188 20.65 6.11 -0.57
C PRO A 188 20.05 4.86 -1.24
N LEU A 189 18.79 4.94 -1.65
CA LEU A 189 18.04 3.81 -2.23
C LEU A 189 17.22 4.27 -3.43
N THR A 190 17.28 3.52 -4.52
CA THR A 190 16.37 3.72 -5.67
C THR A 190 15.47 2.50 -5.82
N LEU A 191 14.19 2.69 -5.55
CA LEU A 191 13.14 1.71 -5.81
C LEU A 191 12.68 1.85 -7.25
N ARG A 192 12.76 0.76 -8.00
CA ARG A 192 12.17 0.66 -9.34
C ARG A 192 10.80 -0.01 -9.22
N ASP A 193 10.00 0.13 -10.27
CA ASP A 193 8.72 -0.57 -10.41
C ASP A 193 7.73 -0.31 -9.26
N VAL A 194 7.69 0.94 -8.78
CA VAL A 194 6.74 1.39 -7.76
C VAL A 194 5.40 1.70 -8.45
N PRO A 195 4.26 1.13 -8.01
CA PRO A 195 2.97 1.42 -8.63
C PRO A 195 2.68 2.92 -8.69
N GLU A 196 2.13 3.38 -9.81
CA GLU A 196 1.69 4.76 -9.94
C GLU A 196 0.63 5.10 -8.89
N GLY A 197 0.68 6.33 -8.39
CA GLY A 197 -0.23 6.80 -7.36
C GLY A 197 0.50 7.40 -6.17
N ARG A 198 -0.25 7.61 -5.08
CA ARG A 198 0.28 8.21 -3.85
C ARG A 198 0.82 7.12 -2.94
N VAL A 199 2.07 7.26 -2.53
CA VAL A 199 2.73 6.40 -1.54
C VAL A 199 3.27 7.23 -0.40
N THR A 200 3.35 6.66 0.79
CA THR A 200 3.95 7.30 1.96
C THR A 200 5.36 6.75 2.15
N VAL A 201 6.36 7.63 2.07
CA VAL A 201 7.77 7.29 2.33
C VAL A 201 8.13 7.77 3.72
N GLU A 202 8.51 6.84 4.58
CA GLU A 202 8.99 7.11 5.93
C GLU A 202 10.48 6.80 5.99
N VAL A 203 11.25 7.74 6.53
CA VAL A 203 12.69 7.63 6.72
C VAL A 203 13.00 7.79 8.21
N SER A 204 13.69 6.82 8.79
CA SER A 204 14.00 6.78 10.22
C SER A 204 15.44 6.37 10.48
N ARG A 205 15.96 6.76 11.65
CA ARG A 205 17.28 6.34 12.12
C ARG A 205 17.35 6.47 13.64
N ASP A 206 18.02 5.53 14.29
CA ASP A 206 18.25 5.55 15.73
C ASP A 206 18.87 6.86 16.22
N GLY A 207 18.22 7.48 17.21
CA GLY A 207 18.61 8.77 17.79
C GLY A 207 18.26 9.99 16.95
N TYR A 208 17.36 9.83 15.98
CA TYR A 208 16.85 10.90 15.12
C TYR A 208 15.33 10.84 14.98
N ASP A 209 14.73 12.01 14.84
CA ASP A 209 13.30 12.16 14.55
C ASP A 209 12.99 11.55 13.17
N SER A 210 12.00 10.68 13.10
CA SER A 210 11.53 10.12 11.82
C SER A 210 10.85 11.19 10.96
N VAL A 211 11.05 11.11 9.63
CA VAL A 211 10.39 11.98 8.66
C VAL A 211 9.48 11.14 7.76
N SER A 212 8.23 11.56 7.62
CA SER A 212 7.25 10.93 6.73
C SER A 212 6.79 11.90 5.66
N GLN A 213 6.85 11.48 4.40
CA GLN A 213 6.49 12.29 3.24
C GLN A 213 5.58 11.51 2.30
N SER A 214 4.43 12.08 1.96
CA SER A 214 3.55 11.53 0.93
C SER A 214 3.99 12.03 -0.44
N VAL A 215 4.26 11.10 -1.36
CA VAL A 215 4.76 11.41 -2.71
C VAL A 215 3.90 10.76 -3.78
N THR A 216 3.81 11.40 -4.94
CA THR A 216 3.09 10.86 -6.09
C THR A 216 4.10 10.23 -7.05
N VAL A 217 3.99 8.92 -7.23
CA VAL A 217 4.74 8.15 -8.23
C VAL A 217 4.06 8.36 -9.57
N ARG A 218 4.84 8.84 -10.55
CA ARG A 218 4.38 9.03 -11.92
C ARG A 218 4.90 7.90 -12.82
N PRO A 219 4.11 7.50 -13.83
CA PRO A 219 4.53 6.50 -14.79
C PRO A 219 5.85 6.88 -15.47
N ASP A 220 6.75 5.90 -15.63
CA ASP A 220 8.03 6.01 -16.35
C ASP A 220 8.95 7.15 -15.87
N ALA A 221 8.70 7.66 -14.66
CA ALA A 221 9.43 8.77 -14.08
C ALA A 221 10.08 8.37 -12.75
N THR A 222 11.17 9.04 -12.39
CA THR A 222 11.80 8.90 -11.06
C THR A 222 11.37 10.06 -10.16
N THR A 223 10.61 9.76 -9.12
CA THR A 223 10.27 10.72 -8.06
C THR A 223 11.41 10.77 -7.04
N GLN A 224 11.95 11.97 -6.80
CA GLN A 224 13.04 12.20 -5.83
C GLN A 224 12.46 12.52 -4.45
N VAL A 225 13.02 11.89 -3.42
CA VAL A 225 12.68 12.11 -2.01
C VAL A 225 13.98 12.38 -1.25
N SER A 226 14.01 13.50 -0.54
CA SER A 226 15.16 13.91 0.27
C SER A 226 14.69 14.18 1.69
N ALA A 227 15.23 13.43 2.65
CA ALA A 227 14.91 13.59 4.07
C ALA A 227 16.13 14.11 4.85
N SER A 228 15.93 15.19 5.60
CA SER A 228 16.92 15.66 6.57
C SER A 228 16.42 15.34 7.97
N LEU A 229 17.11 14.43 8.66
CA LEU A 229 16.71 13.98 9.99
C LEU A 229 17.37 14.86 11.06
N ASN A 230 16.58 15.28 12.04
CA ASN A 230 17.08 15.99 13.21
C ASN A 230 17.40 15.00 14.32
N ARG A 231 18.47 15.23 15.08
CA ARG A 231 18.75 14.40 16.24
C ARG A 231 17.66 14.60 17.28
N GLU A 232 17.21 13.51 17.88
CA GLU A 232 16.35 13.56 19.06
C GLU A 232 17.07 14.35 20.16
N THR A 233 16.33 15.19 20.87
CA THR A 233 16.83 15.97 22.00
C THR A 233 15.81 16.00 23.12
N GLY A 234 16.29 16.03 24.36
CA GLY A 234 15.49 16.35 25.53
C GLY A 234 15.93 17.67 26.14
N GLY A 235 15.04 18.32 26.88
CA GLY A 235 15.35 19.52 27.63
C GLY A 235 15.94 19.19 28.98
N LEU A 236 17.01 19.89 29.35
CA LEU A 236 17.56 19.88 30.70
C LEU A 236 17.43 21.29 31.28
N ARG A 237 16.74 21.40 32.41
CA ARG A 237 16.62 22.62 33.19
C ARG A 237 17.33 22.44 34.52
N VAL A 238 18.20 23.38 34.88
CA VAL A 238 18.89 23.38 36.18
C VAL A 238 18.61 24.69 36.88
N ASP A 239 17.88 24.64 37.99
CA ASP A 239 17.59 25.77 38.85
C ASP A 239 18.31 25.60 40.19
N SER A 240 18.83 26.69 40.73
CA SER A 240 19.52 26.74 42.03
C SER A 240 19.17 28.04 42.73
N ASP A 241 18.99 27.98 44.05
CA ASP A 241 18.75 29.16 44.89
C ASP A 241 20.02 29.97 45.16
N VAL A 242 21.20 29.37 44.96
CA VAL A 242 22.50 30.03 44.97
C VAL A 242 23.16 30.00 43.58
N PRO A 243 23.99 31.00 43.22
CA PRO A 243 24.74 30.96 41.97
C PRO A 243 25.65 29.74 41.86
N ALA A 244 25.48 28.94 40.80
CA ALA A 244 26.29 27.76 40.53
C ALA A 244 26.68 27.70 39.05
N ARG A 245 27.82 27.04 38.77
CA ARG A 245 28.22 26.62 37.43
C ARG A 245 27.72 25.20 37.17
N VAL A 246 27.26 24.95 35.95
CA VAL A 246 26.76 23.64 35.52
C VAL A 246 27.73 23.06 34.50
N LEU A 247 28.16 21.83 34.72
CA LEU A 247 28.92 21.03 33.77
C LEU A 247 28.07 19.83 33.36
N ILE A 248 28.06 19.52 32.07
CA ILE A 248 27.37 18.37 31.48
C ILE A 248 28.42 17.50 30.81
N GLU A 249 28.52 16.24 31.21
CA GLU A 249 29.58 15.32 30.74
C GLU A 249 30.99 15.91 30.94
N GLY A 250 31.19 16.62 32.05
CA GLY A 250 32.45 17.32 32.37
C GLY A 250 32.74 18.57 31.53
N GLN A 251 31.89 18.95 30.56
CA GLN A 251 32.03 20.17 29.78
C GLN A 251 31.22 21.31 30.40
N GLY A 252 31.81 22.52 30.50
CA GLY A 252 31.12 23.69 31.05
C GLY A 252 29.91 24.11 30.20
N ALA A 253 28.71 24.03 30.78
CA ALA A 253 27.44 24.29 30.09
C ALA A 253 26.86 25.69 30.38
N GLY A 254 27.29 26.34 31.47
CA GLY A 254 26.85 27.69 31.85
C GLY A 254 26.68 27.87 33.35
N GLY A 255 25.90 28.87 33.76
CA GLY A 255 25.50 29.10 35.15
C GLY A 255 24.00 28.87 35.38
N THR A 256 23.59 28.73 36.65
CA THR A 256 22.17 28.62 37.02
C THR A 256 21.46 29.98 37.02
N PRO A 257 20.21 30.09 36.53
CA PRO A 257 19.41 29.02 35.95
C PRO A 257 19.87 28.67 34.52
N LEU A 258 19.94 27.37 34.21
CA LEU A 258 20.33 26.87 32.89
C LEU A 258 19.14 26.18 32.22
N ARG A 259 18.97 26.41 30.91
CA ARG A 259 18.09 25.63 30.02
C ARG A 259 18.88 25.25 28.78
N VAL A 260 18.99 23.97 28.49
CA VAL A 260 19.76 23.47 27.35
C VAL A 260 19.12 22.21 26.77
N ARG A 261 19.29 21.99 25.46
CA ARG A 261 18.91 20.72 24.83
C ARG A 261 20.10 19.79 24.77
N VAL A 262 19.90 18.57 25.24
CA VAL A 262 20.93 17.53 25.29
C VAL A 262 20.45 16.28 24.56
N ARG A 263 21.38 15.39 24.24
CA ARG A 263 21.02 14.07 23.68
C ARG A 263 20.29 13.28 24.76
N PRO A 264 19.20 12.57 24.40
CA PRO A 264 18.53 11.66 25.32
C PRO A 264 19.48 10.57 25.79
N GLY A 265 19.28 10.13 27.03
CA GLY A 265 20.14 9.14 27.68
C GLY A 265 20.37 9.48 29.16
N VAL A 266 21.21 8.67 29.80
CA VAL A 266 21.69 8.96 31.16
C VAL A 266 22.97 9.77 31.02
N ILE A 267 22.96 10.98 31.57
CA ILE A 267 24.08 11.92 31.51
C ILE A 267 24.55 12.33 32.90
N ASN A 268 25.84 12.60 33.04
CA ASN A 268 26.44 13.16 34.23
C ASN A 268 26.29 14.69 34.23
N VAL A 269 25.70 15.22 35.29
CA VAL A 269 25.54 16.65 35.51
C VAL A 269 26.21 17.03 36.83
N ASN A 270 27.21 17.89 36.76
CA ASN A 270 27.85 18.47 37.94
C ASN A 270 27.33 19.89 38.16
N VAL A 271 26.85 20.17 39.37
CA VAL A 271 26.45 21.52 39.78
C VAL A 271 27.44 22.00 40.83
N VAL A 272 28.24 22.99 40.48
CA VAL A 272 29.34 23.54 41.28
C VAL A 272 28.92 24.91 41.81
N PRO A 273 28.54 25.06 43.08
CA PRO A 273 28.29 26.35 43.69
C PRO A 273 29.48 27.29 43.53
N LEU A 274 29.22 28.59 43.37
CA LEU A 274 30.31 29.59 43.37
C LEU A 274 30.89 29.82 44.77
N ASP A 275 30.14 29.46 45.82
CA ASP A 275 30.63 29.46 47.20
C ASP A 275 31.59 28.29 47.41
N PRO A 276 32.90 28.52 47.70
CA PRO A 276 33.86 27.46 47.91
C PRO A 276 33.60 26.62 49.17
N ALA A 277 32.76 27.09 50.10
CA ALA A 277 32.36 26.31 51.27
C ALA A 277 31.32 25.21 50.93
N ALA A 278 30.60 25.35 49.81
CA ALA A 278 29.59 24.40 49.37
C ALA A 278 30.19 23.30 48.49
N ARG A 279 29.71 22.06 48.67
CA ARG A 279 30.19 20.90 47.93
C ARG A 279 29.56 20.84 46.54
N THR A 280 30.32 20.32 45.57
CA THR A 280 29.82 20.04 44.22
C THR A 280 28.89 18.84 44.25
N GLU A 281 27.71 18.98 43.65
CA GLU A 281 26.75 17.90 43.46
C GLU A 281 26.97 17.24 42.11
N THR A 282 27.01 15.90 42.09
CA THR A 282 27.18 15.11 40.87
C THR A 282 25.99 14.17 40.70
N LEU A 283 25.23 14.36 39.62
CA LEU A 283 24.00 13.62 39.36
C LEU A 283 24.13 12.79 38.09
N LEU A 284 23.60 11.56 38.12
CA LEU A 284 23.29 10.79 36.91
C LEU A 284 21.83 11.01 36.56
N VAL A 285 21.57 11.74 35.48
CA VAL A 285 20.25 12.22 35.10
C VAL A 285 19.80 11.54 33.83
N ARG A 286 18.64 10.87 33.87
CA ARG A 286 18.01 10.34 32.65
C ARG A 286 17.21 11.45 32.00
N VAL A 287 17.61 11.82 30.77
CA VAL A 287 16.88 12.74 29.90
C VAL A 287 16.20 11.92 28.81
N ASN A 288 14.89 12.05 28.67
CA ASN A 288 14.13 11.38 27.61
C ASN A 288 14.00 12.29 26.37
N ALA A 289 13.79 11.69 25.20
CA ALA A 289 13.56 12.45 23.97
C ALA A 289 12.26 13.25 24.07
N HIS A 290 12.31 14.52 23.65
CA HIS A 290 11.17 15.45 23.63
C HIS A 290 10.52 15.76 24.99
N GLU A 291 11.18 15.39 26.09
CA GLU A 291 10.74 15.71 27.45
C GLU A 291 11.71 16.68 28.12
N ASP A 292 11.18 17.50 29.03
CA ASP A 292 11.97 18.37 29.89
C ASP A 292 12.24 17.67 31.22
N THR A 293 13.52 17.51 31.58
CA THR A 293 13.96 17.03 32.89
C THR A 293 14.47 18.21 33.72
N SER A 294 14.04 18.32 34.97
CA SER A 294 14.41 19.45 35.83
C SER A 294 15.29 19.00 36.99
N ILE A 295 16.37 19.74 37.25
CA ILE A 295 17.19 19.63 38.46
C ILE A 295 16.94 20.87 39.29
N VAL A 296 16.60 20.66 40.56
CA VAL A 296 16.44 21.75 41.53
C VAL A 296 17.45 21.56 42.64
N CYS A 297 18.31 22.55 42.80
CA CYS A 297 19.31 22.61 43.86
C CYS A 297 18.92 23.63 44.93
N ARG A 298 19.20 23.31 46.19
CA ARG A 298 18.92 24.17 47.34
C ARG A 298 20.08 24.19 48.32
N ALA A 299 20.34 25.34 48.91
CA ALA A 299 21.37 25.56 49.93
C ALA A 299 20.74 25.70 51.33
N ALA A 300 20.22 24.62 51.91
CA ALA A 300 19.86 24.56 53.34
C ALA A 300 19.49 23.14 53.81
N PRO A 301 20.15 22.55 54.85
CA PRO A 301 21.36 23.02 55.53
C PRO A 301 22.66 22.75 54.75
N GLU A 302 22.60 21.89 53.73
CA GLU A 302 23.70 21.56 52.82
C GLU A 302 23.24 21.79 51.38
N PHE A 303 24.18 22.12 50.48
CA PHE A 303 23.88 22.27 49.05
C PHE A 303 23.59 20.89 48.46
N THR A 304 22.34 20.67 48.06
CA THR A 304 21.87 19.39 47.51
C THR A 304 21.02 19.60 46.28
N CYS A 305 21.15 18.71 45.29
CA CYS A 305 20.40 18.76 44.05
C CYS A 305 19.49 17.53 43.91
N SER A 306 18.28 17.73 43.38
CA SER A 306 17.33 16.64 43.11
C SER A 306 16.75 16.75 41.71
N VAL A 307 16.58 15.61 41.04
CA VAL A 307 15.90 15.51 39.75
C VAL A 307 14.39 15.46 39.97
N ARG A 308 13.63 16.18 39.16
CA ARG A 308 12.16 16.23 39.13
C ARG A 308 11.65 15.98 37.73
#